data_AF-A0A1Q2CDS4-F1
#
_entry.id   AF-A0A1Q2CDS4-F1
#
_cell.length_a   1.000
_cell.length_b   1.000
_cell.length_c   1.000
_cell.angle_alpha   90.00
_cell.angle_beta   90.00
_cell.angle_gamma   90.00
#
_symmetry.space_group_name_H-M   'P 1'
#
loop_
_entity.id
_entity.type
_entity.pdbx_description
1 polymer ?
#
loop_
_entity_poly.entity_id
_entity_poly.type
_entity_poly.pdbx_seq_one_letter_code
_entity_poly.pdbx_strand_id
1 'polypeptide(L)'
;MTYRYGLKWNVRRGHPVEEIDEVTARDRFQVGPQFSVSRVTQGRTVPDYTLSMQPGGAQLRVLKYDPEGSIAEIFDYSERDGRGGLFMHGYATYVYPDDEIGPRTLSQSVAHKSWVFREDGTATCREVVKPVPDARISEYRGLDVSGHWRSRPEFGDWDSFGDHPEPGGIP
;
A
#
# COMPACT_ATOMS: atom_id res chain seq x y z
N MET A 1 -14.68 13.61 5.67
CA MET A 1 -13.65 12.83 4.94
C MET A 1 -13.91 13.00 3.45
N THR A 2 -12.86 13.05 2.64
CA THR A 2 -12.98 13.18 1.18
C THR A 2 -11.95 12.29 0.47
N TYR A 3 -12.32 11.85 -0.73
CA TYR A 3 -11.40 11.17 -1.65
C TYR A 3 -10.83 12.18 -2.64
N ARG A 4 -9.52 12.13 -2.85
CA ARG A 4 -8.82 12.95 -3.83
C ARG A 4 -8.10 12.06 -4.83
N TYR A 5 -8.15 12.43 -6.10
CA TYR A 5 -7.65 11.62 -7.20
C TYR A 5 -6.47 12.32 -7.88
N GLY A 6 -5.51 11.55 -8.37
CA GLY A 6 -4.38 12.10 -9.14
C GLY A 6 -3.35 11.03 -9.48
N LEU A 7 -2.15 11.42 -9.88
CA LEU A 7 -1.08 10.46 -10.21
C LEU A 7 -0.51 9.76 -8.97
N LYS A 8 -0.23 10.51 -7.91
CA LYS A 8 0.25 10.03 -6.61
C LYS A 8 0.05 11.12 -5.54
N TRP A 9 0.07 10.75 -4.27
CA TRP A 9 0.07 11.74 -3.20
C TRP A 9 1.41 12.48 -3.08
N ASN A 10 1.37 13.80 -2.92
CA ASN A 10 2.53 14.61 -2.56
C ASN A 10 2.46 14.99 -1.06
N VAL A 11 3.15 14.22 -0.22
CA VAL A 11 3.14 14.44 1.24
C VAL A 11 3.57 15.86 1.61
N ARG A 12 4.62 16.40 0.96
CA ARG A 12 5.13 17.74 1.27
C ARG A 12 4.14 18.85 0.94
N ARG A 13 3.27 18.65 -0.07
CA ARG A 13 2.28 19.66 -0.48
C ARG A 13 0.86 19.37 0.04
N GLY A 14 0.61 18.21 0.64
CA GLY A 14 -0.71 17.84 1.16
C GLY A 14 -1.79 17.73 0.07
N HIS A 15 -1.41 17.39 -1.16
CA HIS A 15 -2.37 17.21 -2.27
C HIS A 15 -1.85 16.19 -3.31
N PRO A 16 -2.73 15.63 -4.17
CA PRO A 16 -2.30 14.79 -5.27
C PRO A 16 -1.45 15.55 -6.29
N VAL A 17 -0.45 14.89 -6.86
CA VAL A 17 0.22 15.33 -8.09
C VAL A 17 -0.73 15.10 -9.25
N GLU A 18 -0.86 16.09 -10.15
CA GLU A 18 -1.79 16.02 -11.30
C GLU A 18 -3.20 15.63 -10.82
N GLU A 19 -3.75 16.44 -9.92
CA GLU A 19 -5.07 16.19 -9.37
C GLU A 19 -6.12 16.20 -10.48
N ILE A 20 -7.01 15.21 -10.43
CA ILE A 20 -8.09 15.02 -11.39
C ILE A 20 -9.42 14.96 -10.64
N ASP A 21 -10.51 15.21 -11.35
CA ASP A 21 -11.86 15.01 -10.81
C ASP A 21 -12.25 13.52 -10.79
N GLU A 22 -13.34 13.21 -10.10
CA GLU A 22 -13.85 11.84 -9.99
C GLU A 22 -14.29 11.27 -11.35
N VAL A 23 -14.82 12.12 -12.24
CA VAL A 23 -15.25 11.69 -13.58
C VAL A 23 -14.06 11.16 -14.38
N THR A 24 -12.95 11.90 -14.37
CA THR A 24 -11.70 11.48 -15.01
C THR A 24 -11.10 10.27 -14.32
N ALA A 25 -11.17 10.18 -12.99
CA ALA A 25 -10.72 9.00 -12.26
C ALA A 25 -11.52 7.75 -12.62
N ARG A 26 -12.83 7.87 -12.82
CA ARG A 26 -13.73 6.80 -13.25
C ARG A 26 -13.42 6.30 -14.65
N ASP A 27 -13.15 7.22 -15.57
CA ASP A 27 -12.69 6.91 -16.93
C ASP A 27 -11.35 6.16 -16.88
N ARG A 28 -10.35 6.69 -16.14
CA ARG A 28 -9.05 6.02 -15.94
C ARG A 28 -9.16 4.66 -15.28
N PHE A 29 -10.13 4.47 -14.38
CA PHE A 29 -10.38 3.15 -13.81
C PHE A 29 -10.83 2.14 -14.85
N GLN A 30 -11.50 2.54 -15.93
CA GLN A 30 -11.93 1.63 -16.97
C GLN A 30 -10.84 1.40 -18.04
N VAL A 31 -10.25 2.48 -18.54
CA VAL A 31 -9.40 2.44 -19.75
C VAL A 31 -7.94 2.85 -19.50
N GLY A 32 -7.63 3.32 -18.30
CA GLY A 32 -6.33 3.87 -17.95
C GLY A 32 -6.14 5.32 -18.36
N PRO A 33 -4.95 5.90 -18.11
CA PRO A 33 -3.79 5.29 -17.46
C PRO A 33 -3.99 5.04 -15.95
N GLN A 34 -2.99 4.48 -15.28
CA GLN A 34 -3.00 4.33 -13.82
C GLN A 34 -3.32 5.66 -13.10
N PHE A 35 -3.88 5.55 -11.91
CA PHE A 35 -4.12 6.70 -11.05
C PHE A 35 -4.03 6.28 -9.58
N SER A 36 -4.19 7.27 -8.69
CA SER A 36 -4.21 7.08 -7.26
C SER A 36 -5.43 7.75 -6.63
N VAL A 37 -5.89 7.16 -5.54
CA VAL A 37 -6.94 7.67 -4.65
C VAL A 37 -6.33 7.89 -3.29
N SER A 38 -6.54 9.05 -2.66
CA SER A 38 -6.11 9.32 -1.29
C SER A 38 -7.31 9.67 -0.42
N ARG A 39 -7.50 8.95 0.70
CA ARG A 39 -8.52 9.29 1.69
C ARG A 39 -7.98 10.32 2.65
N VAL A 40 -8.59 11.50 2.68
CA VAL A 40 -8.14 12.61 3.53
C VAL A 40 -9.22 12.93 4.56
N THR A 41 -8.86 12.79 5.83
CA THR A 41 -9.68 13.27 6.93
C THR A 41 -9.57 14.80 7.03
N GLN A 42 -10.70 15.47 7.27
CA GLN A 42 -10.76 16.93 7.31
C GLN A 42 -9.81 17.48 8.38
N GLY A 43 -9.01 18.48 8.02
CA GLY A 43 -8.02 19.09 8.92
C GLY A 43 -6.67 18.36 8.98
N ARG A 44 -6.51 17.21 8.29
CA ARG A 44 -5.22 16.51 8.16
C ARG A 44 -4.59 16.77 6.80
N THR A 45 -3.27 16.91 6.78
CA THR A 45 -2.44 17.03 5.57
C THR A 45 -1.87 15.68 5.11
N VAL A 46 -1.86 14.71 6.01
CA VAL A 46 -1.47 13.32 5.74
C VAL A 46 -2.74 12.49 5.52
N PRO A 47 -2.86 11.76 4.39
CA PRO A 47 -3.99 10.91 4.12
C PRO A 47 -3.98 9.69 5.05
N ASP A 48 -5.17 9.14 5.31
CA ASP A 48 -5.29 7.88 6.07
C ASP A 48 -4.62 6.73 5.31
N TYR A 49 -4.82 6.72 3.99
CA TYR A 49 -4.12 5.86 3.05
C TYR A 49 -4.17 6.43 1.64
N THR A 50 -3.29 5.90 0.78
CA THR A 50 -3.34 6.10 -0.67
C THR A 50 -3.39 4.75 -1.37
N LEU A 51 -4.30 4.60 -2.32
CA LEU A 51 -4.35 3.48 -3.25
C LEU A 51 -3.75 3.93 -4.58
N SER A 52 -2.85 3.16 -5.17
CA SER A 52 -2.42 3.33 -6.56
C SER A 52 -2.82 2.10 -7.37
N MET A 53 -3.49 2.32 -8.50
CA MET A 53 -4.17 1.23 -9.22
C MET A 53 -3.90 1.30 -10.71
N GLN A 54 -3.68 0.13 -11.30
CA GLN A 54 -3.81 -0.09 -12.75
C GLN A 54 -5.28 -0.09 -13.18
N PRO A 55 -5.58 0.04 -14.49
CA PRO A 55 -6.94 -0.04 -15.00
C PRO A 55 -7.66 -1.31 -14.52
N GLY A 56 -8.94 -1.15 -14.19
CA GLY A 56 -9.83 -2.15 -13.62
C GLY A 56 -9.42 -2.64 -12.23
N GLY A 57 -8.45 -2.01 -11.57
CA GLY A 57 -7.90 -2.50 -10.30
C GLY A 57 -7.15 -3.83 -10.42
N ALA A 58 -6.58 -4.16 -11.58
CA ALA A 58 -5.84 -5.41 -11.80
C ALA A 58 -4.55 -5.52 -10.95
N GLN A 59 -4.01 -4.38 -10.55
CA GLN A 59 -2.92 -4.27 -9.60
C GLN A 59 -3.20 -3.08 -8.71
N LEU A 60 -2.98 -3.24 -7.42
CA LEU A 60 -3.29 -2.24 -6.41
C LEU A 60 -2.18 -2.21 -5.36
N ARG A 61 -1.69 -1.00 -5.07
CA ARG A 61 -0.77 -0.72 -3.96
C ARG A 61 -1.45 0.16 -2.95
N VAL A 62 -1.52 -0.29 -1.70
CA VAL A 62 -1.94 0.52 -0.55
C VAL A 62 -0.71 1.09 0.13
N LEU A 63 -0.73 2.39 0.41
CA LEU A 63 0.25 3.07 1.25
C LEU A 63 -0.46 3.59 2.51
N LYS A 64 0.05 3.24 3.69
CA LYS A 64 -0.35 3.87 4.96
C LYS A 64 0.81 4.71 5.50
N TYR A 65 0.45 5.77 6.22
CA TYR A 65 1.39 6.80 6.64
C TYR A 65 1.46 6.91 8.16
N ASP A 66 2.63 7.26 8.68
CA ASP A 66 2.79 7.72 10.05
C ASP A 66 2.19 9.14 10.23
N PRO A 67 2.11 9.68 11.46
CA PRO A 67 1.58 11.03 11.69
C PRO A 67 2.32 12.15 10.96
N GLU A 68 3.61 11.96 10.67
CA GLU A 68 4.46 12.94 9.98
C GLU A 68 4.37 12.84 8.44
N GLY A 69 3.71 11.78 7.93
CA GLY A 69 3.49 11.53 6.51
C GLY A 69 4.54 10.65 5.84
N SER A 70 5.44 10.01 6.60
CA SER A 70 6.31 8.96 6.06
C SER A 70 5.48 7.71 5.79
N ILE A 71 5.84 6.94 4.76
CA ILE A 71 5.15 5.66 4.49
C ILE A 71 5.56 4.66 5.58
N ALA A 72 4.58 4.25 6.38
CA ALA A 72 4.76 3.28 7.46
C ALA A 72 4.48 1.85 6.97
N GLU A 73 3.48 1.66 6.11
CA GLU A 73 3.11 0.35 5.57
C GLU A 73 2.83 0.38 4.07
N ILE A 74 3.15 -0.72 3.39
CA ILE A 74 2.83 -0.96 1.99
C ILE A 74 2.18 -2.33 1.86
N PHE A 75 1.06 -2.40 1.15
CA PHE A 75 0.43 -3.65 0.74
C PHE A 75 0.34 -3.71 -0.78
N ASP A 76 0.81 -4.81 -1.37
CA ASP A 76 0.82 -5.01 -2.81
C ASP A 76 -0.10 -6.18 -3.20
N TYR A 77 -1.06 -5.85 -4.07
CA TYR A 77 -2.07 -6.76 -4.60
C TYR A 77 -1.93 -6.86 -6.11
N SER A 78 -2.06 -8.06 -6.64
CA SER A 78 -2.13 -8.28 -8.09
C SER A 78 -3.13 -9.37 -8.43
N GLU A 79 -3.75 -9.23 -9.59
CA GLU A 79 -4.61 -10.24 -10.17
C GLU A 79 -3.82 -11.52 -10.43
N ARG A 80 -4.46 -12.66 -10.16
CA ARG A 80 -3.91 -13.99 -10.43
C ARG A 80 -4.84 -14.74 -11.36
N ASP A 81 -4.24 -15.37 -12.36
CA ASP A 81 -4.96 -16.05 -13.42
C ASP A 81 -5.93 -17.11 -12.88
N GLY A 82 -7.14 -17.14 -13.44
CA GLY A 82 -8.12 -18.19 -13.18
C GLY A 82 -8.90 -18.09 -11.86
N ARG A 83 -8.61 -17.11 -10.98
CA ARG A 83 -9.37 -16.91 -9.73
C ARG A 83 -10.24 -15.65 -9.67
N GLY A 84 -10.08 -14.72 -10.62
CA GLY A 84 -10.91 -13.51 -10.72
C GLY A 84 -10.78 -12.53 -9.54
N GLY A 85 -9.69 -12.64 -8.78
CA GLY A 85 -9.44 -11.86 -7.58
C GLY A 85 -7.99 -11.39 -7.48
N LEU A 86 -7.75 -10.52 -6.50
CA LEU A 86 -6.44 -10.00 -6.16
C LEU A 86 -5.83 -10.81 -5.02
N PHE A 87 -4.55 -11.13 -5.16
CA PHE A 87 -3.76 -11.75 -4.10
C PHE A 87 -2.78 -10.74 -3.51
N MET A 88 -2.79 -10.58 -2.20
CA MET A 88 -1.78 -9.81 -1.46
C MET A 88 -0.44 -10.58 -1.49
N HIS A 89 0.44 -10.18 -2.40
CA HIS A 89 1.75 -10.83 -2.57
C HIS A 89 2.87 -10.07 -1.88
N GLY A 90 2.66 -8.82 -1.48
CA GLY A 90 3.67 -8.00 -0.81
C GLY A 90 3.10 -7.30 0.40
N TYR A 91 3.88 -7.30 1.49
CA TYR A 91 3.62 -6.48 2.67
C TYR A 91 4.95 -5.91 3.16
N ALA A 92 5.02 -4.62 3.48
CA ALA A 92 6.22 -4.04 4.07
C ALA A 92 5.88 -3.04 5.17
N THR A 93 6.67 -3.06 6.25
CA THR A 93 6.62 -2.07 7.33
C THR A 93 7.95 -1.31 7.42
N TYR A 94 7.87 -0.04 7.78
CA TYR A 94 9.02 0.85 7.91
C TYR A 94 8.99 1.56 9.27
N VAL A 95 10.15 1.63 9.91
CA VAL A 95 10.35 2.34 11.17
C VAL A 95 11.34 3.48 10.92
N TYR A 96 10.98 4.67 11.39
CA TYR A 96 11.78 5.88 11.28
C TYR A 96 12.25 6.33 12.66
N PRO A 97 13.36 7.09 12.74
CA PRO A 97 13.80 7.67 14.00
C PRO A 97 12.96 8.88 14.38
N ASP A 98 12.73 9.06 15.69
CA ASP A 98 11.89 10.12 16.28
C ASP A 98 12.61 11.49 16.40
N ASP A 99 13.71 11.68 15.68
CA ASP A 99 14.65 12.80 15.83
C ASP A 99 14.42 13.97 14.85
N GLU A 100 13.43 13.88 13.96
CA GLU A 100 13.09 14.93 13.00
C GLU A 100 11.58 15.13 12.91
N ILE A 101 11.17 16.36 12.65
CA ILE A 101 9.78 16.73 12.41
C ILE A 101 9.54 16.74 10.89
N GLY A 102 8.56 15.97 10.41
CA GLY A 102 8.17 15.90 9.01
C GLY A 102 8.48 14.59 8.28
N PRO A 103 8.03 14.46 7.02
CA PRO A 103 7.98 13.19 6.31
C PRO A 103 9.35 12.72 5.83
N ARG A 104 9.63 11.44 6.06
CA ARG A 104 10.84 10.75 5.62
C ARG A 104 10.58 9.86 4.41
N THR A 105 11.64 9.64 3.63
CA THR A 105 11.67 8.69 2.52
C THR A 105 12.01 7.29 3.02
N LEU A 106 11.62 6.24 2.28
CA LEU A 106 11.89 4.84 2.67
C LEU A 106 13.37 4.57 2.97
N SER A 107 14.29 5.23 2.25
CA SER A 107 15.74 5.07 2.48
C SER A 107 16.23 5.70 3.79
N GLN A 108 15.44 6.58 4.40
CA GLN A 108 15.70 7.20 5.71
C GLN A 108 15.13 6.38 6.88
N SER A 109 14.44 5.26 6.62
CA SER A 109 14.04 4.32 7.67
C SER A 109 15.27 3.74 8.38
N VAL A 110 15.14 3.51 9.68
CA VAL A 110 16.15 2.82 10.51
C VAL A 110 15.96 1.32 10.50
N ALA A 111 14.72 0.85 10.26
CA ALA A 111 14.44 -0.56 10.05
C ALA A 111 13.27 -0.74 9.08
N HIS A 112 13.26 -1.86 8.37
CA HIS A 112 12.11 -2.29 7.59
C HIS A 112 12.02 -3.81 7.51
N LYS A 113 10.78 -4.30 7.43
CA LYS A 113 10.46 -5.73 7.25
C LYS A 113 9.58 -5.85 6.02
N SER A 114 9.98 -6.65 5.05
CA SER A 114 9.23 -6.87 3.81
C SER A 114 9.00 -8.35 3.54
N TRP A 115 7.75 -8.70 3.26
CA TRP A 115 7.28 -10.03 2.95
C TRP A 115 6.92 -10.14 1.48
N VAL A 116 7.27 -11.27 0.88
CA VAL A 116 6.76 -11.72 -0.41
C VAL A 116 6.04 -13.04 -0.21
N PHE A 117 4.71 -13.02 -0.33
CA PHE A 117 3.85 -14.18 -0.19
C PHE A 117 3.59 -14.85 -1.55
N ARG A 118 3.38 -16.15 -1.53
CA ARG A 118 2.97 -16.95 -2.68
C ARG A 118 1.69 -17.71 -2.34
N GLU A 119 0.91 -18.01 -3.39
CA GLU A 119 -0.38 -18.69 -3.27
C GLU A 119 -0.28 -20.12 -2.72
N ASP A 120 0.92 -20.73 -2.80
CA ASP A 120 1.22 -22.06 -2.29
C ASP A 120 1.50 -22.11 -0.78
N GLY A 121 1.33 -20.98 -0.07
CA GLY A 121 1.60 -20.87 1.35
C GLY A 121 3.08 -20.74 1.69
N THR A 122 3.94 -20.42 0.72
CA THR A 122 5.33 -20.04 0.99
C THR A 122 5.49 -18.54 1.05
N ALA A 123 6.48 -18.08 1.83
CA ALA A 123 6.85 -16.67 1.86
C ALA A 123 8.34 -16.46 2.09
N THR A 124 8.84 -15.32 1.64
CA THR A 124 10.18 -14.83 1.98
C THR A 124 10.03 -13.54 2.78
N CYS A 125 10.62 -13.47 3.96
CA CYS A 125 10.72 -12.27 4.76
C CYS A 125 12.14 -11.73 4.71
N ARG A 126 12.28 -10.43 4.45
CA ARG A 126 13.54 -9.71 4.48
C ARG A 126 13.45 -8.61 5.53
N GLU A 127 14.34 -8.66 6.51
CA GLU A 127 14.44 -7.72 7.62
C GLU A 127 15.76 -6.95 7.53
N VAL A 128 15.69 -5.64 7.65
CA VAL A 128 16.86 -4.75 7.70
C VAL A 128 16.74 -3.88 8.94
N VAL A 129 17.83 -3.79 9.71
CA VAL A 129 17.95 -2.87 10.85
C VAL A 129 19.30 -2.18 10.72
N LYS A 130 19.30 -0.87 10.51
CA LYS A 130 20.54 -0.09 10.41
C LYS A 130 21.18 0.08 11.80
N PRO A 131 22.53 0.06 11.89
CA PRO A 131 23.50 0.06 10.79
C PRO A 131 23.93 -1.35 10.32
N VAL A 132 23.23 -2.42 10.71
CA VAL A 132 23.63 -3.79 10.30
C VAL A 132 23.59 -3.88 8.76
N PRO A 133 24.72 -4.17 8.11
CA PRO A 133 24.83 -4.10 6.65
C PRO A 133 24.04 -5.23 5.96
N ASP A 134 23.97 -6.38 6.61
CA ASP A 134 23.31 -7.56 6.05
C ASP A 134 21.83 -7.60 6.44
N ALA A 135 20.98 -7.90 5.45
CA ALA A 135 19.59 -8.20 5.70
C ALA A 135 19.45 -9.62 6.24
N ARG A 136 18.61 -9.81 7.25
CA ARG A 136 18.16 -11.15 7.64
C ARG A 136 17.09 -11.59 6.64
N ILE A 137 17.29 -12.74 6.01
CA ILE A 137 16.32 -13.34 5.09
C ILE A 137 15.84 -14.65 5.71
N SER A 138 14.53 -14.80 5.83
CA SER A 138 13.86 -15.97 6.37
C SER A 138 12.87 -16.51 5.34
N GLU A 139 12.81 -17.84 5.18
CA GLU A 139 11.83 -18.51 4.33
C GLU A 139 10.81 -19.25 5.19
N TYR A 140 9.55 -19.17 4.77
CA TYR A 140 8.41 -19.76 5.45
C TYR A 140 7.64 -20.66 4.48
N ARG A 141 7.03 -21.71 5.02
CA ARG A 141 6.23 -22.69 4.27
C ARG A 141 5.02 -23.10 5.10
N GLY A 142 3.95 -23.51 4.43
CA GLY A 142 2.72 -23.96 5.11
C GLY A 142 1.95 -22.83 5.78
N LEU A 143 2.11 -21.59 5.31
CA LEU A 143 1.34 -20.45 5.78
C LEU A 143 -0.09 -20.54 5.24
N ASP A 144 -1.08 -20.21 6.08
CA ASP A 144 -2.45 -19.99 5.62
C ASP A 144 -2.55 -18.62 4.94
N VAL A 145 -2.65 -18.63 3.62
CA VAL A 145 -2.80 -17.43 2.79
C VAL A 145 -4.23 -17.22 2.29
N SER A 146 -5.21 -17.93 2.85
CA SER A 146 -6.62 -17.78 2.47
C SER A 146 -7.12 -16.34 2.66
N GLY A 147 -6.67 -15.67 3.73
CA GLY A 147 -6.99 -14.27 4.01
C GLY A 147 -6.28 -13.24 3.11
N HIS A 148 -5.38 -13.65 2.22
CA HIS A 148 -4.67 -12.76 1.30
C HIS A 148 -5.45 -12.49 0.00
N TRP A 149 -6.56 -13.21 -0.20
CA TRP A 149 -7.41 -13.05 -1.37
C TRP A 149 -8.49 -12.00 -1.14
N ARG A 150 -8.67 -11.13 -2.14
CA ARG A 150 -9.74 -10.12 -2.18
C ARG A 150 -10.38 -10.08 -3.55
N SER A 151 -11.66 -9.70 -3.62
CA SER A 151 -12.30 -9.33 -4.88
C SER A 151 -11.62 -8.08 -5.45
N ARG A 152 -11.67 -7.91 -6.78
CA ARG A 152 -11.25 -6.65 -7.40
C ARG A 152 -12.11 -5.50 -6.87
N PRO A 153 -11.53 -4.32 -6.61
CA PRO A 153 -12.34 -3.17 -6.18
C PRO A 153 -13.29 -2.75 -7.30
N GLU A 154 -14.47 -2.28 -6.91
CA GLU A 154 -15.31 -1.48 -7.80
C GLU A 154 -14.94 0.00 -7.69
N PHE A 155 -15.28 0.80 -8.71
CA PHE A 155 -15.03 2.23 -8.61
C PHE A 155 -15.84 2.86 -7.48
N GLY A 156 -15.15 3.43 -6.49
CA GLY A 156 -15.74 4.04 -5.29
C GLY A 156 -15.60 3.19 -4.03
N ASP A 157 -15.30 1.89 -4.15
CA ASP A 157 -15.08 0.99 -3.02
C ASP A 157 -13.60 1.01 -2.57
N TRP A 158 -13.15 2.18 -2.09
CA TRP A 158 -11.75 2.38 -1.72
C TRP A 158 -11.44 1.87 -0.30
N ASP A 159 -12.42 1.92 0.59
CA ASP A 159 -12.23 1.54 2.00
C ASP A 159 -11.96 0.04 2.16
N SER A 160 -12.47 -0.82 1.25
CA SER A 160 -12.26 -2.27 1.30
C SER A 160 -10.79 -2.70 1.23
N PHE A 161 -9.92 -1.84 0.68
CA PHE A 161 -8.47 -2.01 0.70
C PHE A 161 -7.76 -1.06 1.67
N GLY A 162 -8.27 0.16 1.85
CA GLY A 162 -7.60 1.18 2.64
C GLY A 162 -7.62 0.92 4.15
N ASP A 163 -8.74 0.43 4.68
CA ASP A 163 -8.92 0.17 6.10
C ASP A 163 -8.38 -1.20 6.55
N HIS A 164 -7.62 -1.87 5.68
CA HIS A 164 -7.23 -3.28 5.81
C HIS A 164 -6.91 -3.67 7.27
N PRO A 165 -7.69 -4.56 7.90
CA PRO A 165 -7.31 -5.21 9.14
C PRO A 165 -6.14 -6.14 8.82
N GLU A 166 -5.02 -6.04 9.54
CA GLU A 166 -3.84 -6.90 9.35
C GLU A 166 -4.25 -8.34 8.97
N PRO A 167 -3.65 -8.97 7.95
CA PRO A 167 -3.91 -10.38 7.69
C PRO A 167 -3.56 -11.14 8.97
N GLY A 168 -4.58 -11.71 9.62
CA GLY A 168 -4.44 -12.35 10.93
C GLY A 168 -3.29 -13.35 10.91
N GLY A 169 -2.34 -13.18 11.83
CA GLY A 169 -1.22 -14.11 12.00
C GLY A 169 -0.12 -13.94 10.96
N ILE A 170 0.53 -12.78 10.93
CA ILE A 170 1.95 -12.74 10.56
C ILE A 170 2.73 -13.26 11.78
N PRO A 171 3.43 -14.40 11.69
CA PRO A 171 4.23 -14.91 12.80
C PRO A 171 5.40 -13.98 13.18
#